data_AF-A0A7J9SF64-F1
#
_entry.id   AF-A0A7J9SF64-F1
#
_cell.length_a   1.000
_cell.length_b   1.000
_cell.length_c   1.000
_cell.angle_alpha   90.00
_cell.angle_beta   90.00
_cell.angle_gamma   90.00
#
_symmetry.space_group_name_H-M   'P 1'
#
loop_
_entity.id
_entity.type
_entity.pdbx_description
1 polymer ?
#
loop_
_entity_poly.entity_id
_entity_poly.type
_entity_poly.pdbx_seq_one_letter_code
_entity_poly.pdbx_strand_id
1 'polypeptide(L)'
;MSDSDTGTEATAGRLETMRPNPAWSADAYEDVVEALSDEGLVFRVWGGDWCGDCRGQLPDFGAALDAAGVPDDRVHHYPVEKDAGGSKTGPLVEEYGIELIPTVVVERDGEEVARFVEAERTPIAVYLAERLGE
;
A
#
# COMPACT_ATOMS: atom_id res chain seq x y z
N MET A 1 6.00 18.47 -34.78
CA MET A 1 7.38 18.14 -34.36
C MET A 1 7.77 19.10 -33.25
N SER A 2 7.57 18.65 -32.01
CA SER A 2 8.32 19.00 -30.81
C SER A 2 7.62 18.26 -29.69
N ASP A 3 8.05 17.01 -29.52
CA ASP A 3 7.83 16.23 -28.32
C ASP A 3 8.52 16.88 -27.11
N SER A 4 8.11 16.42 -25.94
CA SER A 4 8.78 16.50 -24.63
C SER A 4 8.43 17.71 -23.78
N ASP A 5 7.42 17.53 -22.90
CA ASP A 5 7.66 17.60 -21.45
C ASP A 5 6.43 17.05 -20.70
N THR A 6 6.40 15.75 -20.43
CA THR A 6 5.42 15.14 -19.51
C THR A 6 6.09 13.94 -18.85
N GLY A 7 7.13 14.20 -18.05
CA GLY A 7 7.93 13.13 -17.44
C GLY A 7 8.37 13.35 -16.01
N THR A 8 8.01 14.47 -15.36
CA THR A 8 8.60 14.83 -14.06
C THR A 8 7.58 14.97 -12.93
N GLU A 9 6.27 15.06 -13.18
CA GLU A 9 5.28 15.22 -12.11
C GLU A 9 4.74 13.91 -11.50
N ALA A 10 4.95 12.74 -12.11
CA ALA A 10 4.38 11.48 -11.64
C ALA A 10 5.08 10.85 -10.42
N THR A 11 6.22 11.39 -9.96
CA THR A 11 7.03 10.75 -8.91
C THR A 11 6.82 11.34 -7.52
N ALA A 12 6.27 12.56 -7.38
CA ALA A 12 6.16 13.22 -6.07
C ALA A 12 5.12 12.59 -5.12
N GLY A 13 4.34 11.61 -5.58
CA GLY A 13 3.33 10.89 -4.77
C GLY A 13 3.55 9.39 -4.63
N ARG A 14 4.58 8.79 -5.26
CA ARG A 14 4.81 7.34 -5.23
C ARG A 14 5.80 6.99 -4.12
N LEU A 15 5.48 5.96 -3.33
CA LEU A 15 6.38 5.43 -2.30
C LEU A 15 7.40 4.49 -2.93
N GLU A 16 8.70 4.77 -2.78
CA GLU A 16 9.75 3.84 -3.22
C GLU A 16 9.70 2.52 -2.46
N THR A 17 9.25 2.57 -1.21
CA THR A 17 9.00 1.39 -0.37
C THR A 17 7.90 0.47 -0.89
N MET A 18 7.09 0.89 -1.85
CA MET A 18 6.11 0.04 -2.53
C MET A 18 6.64 -0.61 -3.81
N ARG A 19 7.91 -0.39 -4.17
CA ARG A 19 8.53 -1.11 -5.29
C ARG A 19 8.51 -2.63 -4.99
N PRO A 20 7.96 -3.47 -5.86
CA PRO A 20 7.86 -4.91 -5.64
C PRO A 20 9.20 -5.57 -5.29
N ASN A 21 9.20 -6.39 -4.24
CA ASN A 21 10.32 -7.25 -3.91
C ASN A 21 10.42 -8.40 -4.94
N PRO A 22 11.49 -8.49 -5.75
CA PRO A 22 11.63 -9.54 -6.76
C PRO A 22 11.90 -10.94 -6.18
N ALA A 23 12.18 -11.05 -4.88
CA ALA A 23 12.37 -12.32 -4.19
C ALA A 23 11.07 -12.89 -3.60
N TRP A 24 9.97 -12.12 -3.62
CA TRP A 24 8.67 -12.60 -3.15
C TRP A 24 8.09 -13.61 -4.16
N SER A 25 7.46 -14.67 -3.66
CA SER A 25 7.02 -15.81 -4.47
C SER A 25 5.50 -15.97 -4.43
N ALA A 26 4.82 -15.63 -5.52
CA ALA A 26 3.36 -15.76 -5.66
C ALA A 26 2.87 -17.19 -5.40
N ASP A 27 3.62 -18.19 -5.88
CA ASP A 27 3.28 -19.62 -5.73
C ASP A 27 3.17 -20.07 -4.26
N ALA A 28 3.77 -19.33 -3.31
CA ALA A 28 3.66 -19.63 -1.88
C ALA A 28 2.43 -19.00 -1.22
N TYR A 29 1.71 -18.14 -1.93
CA TYR A 29 0.63 -17.29 -1.43
C TYR A 29 -0.54 -17.21 -2.43
N GLU A 30 -0.87 -18.31 -3.12
CA GLU A 30 -1.91 -18.33 -4.16
C GLU A 30 -3.25 -17.79 -3.65
N ASP A 31 -3.70 -18.22 -2.46
CA ASP A 31 -4.94 -17.75 -1.84
C ASP A 31 -4.93 -16.23 -1.55
N VAL A 32 -3.76 -15.69 -1.22
CA VAL A 32 -3.58 -14.25 -0.97
C VAL A 32 -3.68 -13.47 -2.27
N VAL A 33 -3.03 -13.96 -3.33
CA VAL A 33 -3.07 -13.36 -4.66
C VAL A 33 -4.51 -13.35 -5.18
N GLU A 34 -5.24 -14.47 -5.02
CA GLU A 34 -6.64 -14.55 -5.39
C GLU A 34 -7.50 -13.52 -4.65
N ALA A 35 -7.40 -13.45 -3.33
CA ALA A 35 -8.18 -12.52 -2.51
C ALA A 35 -7.94 -11.04 -2.88
N LEU A 36 -6.69 -10.67 -3.20
CA LEU A 36 -6.33 -9.30 -3.58
C LEU A 36 -6.75 -8.93 -5.01
N SER A 37 -7.00 -9.92 -5.88
CA SER A 37 -7.27 -9.70 -7.31
C SER A 37 -8.67 -9.17 -7.65
N ASP A 38 -9.58 -9.11 -6.67
CA ASP A 38 -10.96 -8.66 -6.86
C ASP A 38 -11.02 -7.24 -7.48
N GLU A 39 -11.76 -7.10 -8.57
CA GLU A 39 -11.83 -5.91 -9.42
C GLU A 39 -12.43 -4.68 -8.71
N GLY A 40 -13.17 -4.88 -7.62
CA GLY A 40 -13.79 -3.79 -6.85
C GLY A 40 -12.91 -3.19 -5.76
N LEU A 41 -11.73 -3.76 -5.51
CA LEU A 41 -10.87 -3.32 -4.41
C LEU A 41 -9.98 -2.14 -4.80
N VAL A 42 -9.92 -1.15 -3.91
CA VAL A 42 -9.02 0.00 -3.96
C VAL A 42 -8.13 -0.02 -2.72
N PHE A 43 -6.82 0.10 -2.91
CA PHE A 43 -5.81 0.03 -1.86
C PHE A 43 -5.25 1.41 -1.57
N ARG A 44 -5.39 1.87 -0.34
CA ARG A 44 -4.83 3.13 0.15
C ARG A 44 -3.68 2.85 1.09
N VAL A 45 -2.47 3.27 0.72
CA VAL A 45 -1.23 2.90 1.41
C VAL A 45 -0.58 4.15 2.01
N TRP A 46 -0.59 4.23 3.34
CA TRP A 46 0.19 5.23 4.08
C TRP A 46 1.52 4.65 4.49
N GLY A 47 2.59 5.28 4.04
CA GLY A 47 3.95 4.81 4.27
C GLY A 47 4.96 5.94 4.21
N GLY A 48 6.19 5.66 4.61
CA GLY A 48 7.28 6.62 4.56
C GLY A 48 8.55 5.93 4.15
N ASP A 49 9.22 6.45 3.12
CA ASP A 49 10.47 5.86 2.62
C ASP A 49 11.63 5.96 3.62
N TRP A 50 11.46 6.73 4.70
CA TRP A 50 12.37 6.85 5.85
C TRP A 50 12.11 5.79 6.94
N CYS A 51 10.94 5.13 6.94
CA CYS A 51 10.50 4.22 7.99
C CYS A 51 11.03 2.80 7.78
N GLY A 52 11.57 2.19 8.85
CA GLY A 52 12.10 0.83 8.82
C GLY A 52 11.03 -0.22 8.52
N ASP A 53 9.89 -0.15 9.18
CA ASP A 53 8.80 -1.11 9.02
C ASP A 53 8.16 -0.99 7.63
N CYS A 54 8.05 0.22 7.09
CA CYS A 54 7.62 0.44 5.71
C CYS A 54 8.57 -0.26 4.72
N ARG A 55 9.89 -0.08 4.87
CA ARG A 55 10.89 -0.75 4.03
C ARG A 55 10.91 -2.28 4.19
N GLY A 56 10.48 -2.78 5.35
CA GLY A 56 10.43 -4.22 5.64
C GLY A 56 9.17 -4.91 5.14
N GLN A 57 8.04 -4.19 5.04
CA GLN A 57 6.73 -4.80 4.76
C GLN A 57 6.15 -4.41 3.40
N LEU A 58 6.29 -3.14 2.99
CA LEU A 58 5.65 -2.64 1.77
C LEU A 58 6.21 -3.25 0.46
N PRO A 59 7.49 -3.64 0.35
CA PRO A 59 7.98 -4.27 -0.89
C PRO A 59 7.32 -5.63 -1.17
N ASP A 60 7.09 -6.43 -0.13
CA ASP A 60 6.39 -7.72 -0.26
C ASP A 60 4.91 -7.51 -0.57
N PHE A 61 4.29 -6.50 0.04
CA PHE A 61 2.92 -6.13 -0.29
C PHE A 61 2.79 -5.63 -1.74
N GLY A 62 3.72 -4.79 -2.21
CA GLY A 62 3.78 -4.35 -3.60
C GLY A 62 3.94 -5.51 -4.57
N ALA A 63 4.75 -6.52 -4.23
CA ALA A 63 4.87 -7.75 -5.03
C ALA A 63 3.59 -8.58 -5.05
N ALA A 64 2.85 -8.65 -3.94
CA ALA A 64 1.57 -9.34 -3.88
C ALA A 64 0.51 -8.64 -4.77
N LEU A 65 0.43 -7.31 -4.75
CA LEU A 65 -0.48 -6.54 -5.61
C LEU A 65 -0.13 -6.70 -7.10
N ASP A 66 1.16 -6.66 -7.44
CA ASP A 66 1.66 -6.89 -8.80
C ASP A 66 1.30 -8.30 -9.30
N ALA A 67 1.53 -9.33 -8.46
CA ALA A 67 1.16 -10.71 -8.76
C ALA A 67 -0.36 -10.91 -8.91
N ALA A 68 -1.16 -10.16 -8.13
CA ALA A 68 -2.62 -10.16 -8.22
C ALA A 68 -3.15 -9.37 -9.43
N GLY A 69 -2.28 -8.72 -10.21
CA GLY A 69 -2.66 -7.92 -11.37
C GLY A 69 -3.46 -6.67 -11.01
N VAL A 70 -3.29 -6.14 -9.79
CA VAL A 70 -3.96 -4.91 -9.38
C VAL A 70 -3.37 -3.74 -10.18
N PRO A 71 -4.18 -3.00 -10.94
CA PRO A 71 -3.70 -1.88 -11.73
C PRO A 71 -3.29 -0.70 -10.84
N ASP A 72 -2.28 0.05 -11.27
CA ASP A 72 -1.70 1.19 -10.54
C ASP A 72 -2.75 2.24 -10.12
N ASP A 73 -3.85 2.40 -10.87
CA ASP A 73 -4.90 3.38 -10.57
C ASP A 73 -5.79 2.97 -9.38
N ARG A 74 -5.77 1.68 -8.99
CA ARG A 74 -6.41 1.15 -7.78
C ARG A 74 -5.47 1.12 -6.57
N VAL A 75 -4.22 1.54 -6.71
CA VAL A 75 -3.25 1.62 -5.61
C VAL A 75 -2.85 3.08 -5.37
N HIS A 76 -3.39 3.66 -4.31
CA HIS A 76 -3.11 5.03 -3.90
C HIS A 76 -2.03 5.08 -2.83
N HIS A 77 -0.99 5.85 -3.09
CA HIS A 77 0.12 6.03 -2.17
C HIS A 77 -0.02 7.37 -1.45
N TYR A 78 0.17 7.36 -0.15
CA TYR A 78 0.10 8.52 0.73
C TYR A 78 1.41 8.63 1.50
N PRO A 79 2.37 9.42 0.99
CA PRO A 79 3.61 9.68 1.70
C PRO A 79 3.36 10.35 3.04
N VAL A 80 3.90 9.76 4.09
CA VAL A 80 3.80 10.24 5.46
C VAL A 80 5.15 10.77 5.93
N GLU A 81 5.12 11.97 6.51
CA GLU A 81 6.24 12.58 7.19
C GLU A 81 6.14 12.37 8.72
N LYS A 82 7.27 12.55 9.40
CA LYS A 82 7.33 12.54 10.87
C LYS A 82 7.76 13.93 11.33
N ASP A 83 6.91 14.59 12.08
CA ASP A 83 7.22 15.91 12.63
C ASP A 83 8.23 15.83 13.79
N ALA A 84 8.65 16.99 14.30
CA ALA A 84 9.58 17.08 15.42
C ALA A 84 9.03 16.51 16.75
N GLY A 85 7.70 16.45 16.90
CA GLY A 85 7.01 15.83 18.05
C GLY A 85 6.86 14.30 17.91
N GLY A 86 7.13 13.77 16.72
CA GLY A 86 7.02 12.36 16.39
C GLY A 86 5.68 11.95 15.76
N SER A 87 4.75 12.89 15.60
CA SER A 87 3.43 12.68 14.99
C SER A 87 3.56 12.43 13.49
N LYS A 88 2.61 11.67 12.94
CA LYS A 88 2.48 11.44 11.51
C LYS A 88 1.71 12.58 10.87
N THR A 89 2.22 13.08 9.75
CA THR A 89 1.57 14.11 8.96
C THR A 89 1.64 13.76 7.49
N GLY A 90 0.62 14.13 6.72
CA GLY A 90 0.58 13.85 5.29
C GLY A 90 -0.85 13.86 4.75
N PRO A 91 -1.02 13.58 3.45
CA PRO A 91 -2.34 13.54 2.84
C PRO A 91 -3.24 12.50 3.52
N LEU A 92 -4.47 12.90 3.86
CA LEU A 92 -5.52 12.06 4.44
C LEU A 92 -5.17 11.39 5.79
N VAL A 93 -4.03 11.74 6.41
CA VAL A 93 -3.60 11.16 7.70
C VAL A 93 -4.61 11.43 8.81
N GLU A 94 -5.07 12.67 8.95
CA GLU A 94 -6.07 13.04 9.97
C GLU A 94 -7.45 12.46 9.65
N GLU A 95 -7.83 12.44 8.36
CA GLU A 95 -9.14 11.96 7.90
C GLU A 95 -9.33 10.46 8.14
N TYR A 96 -8.27 9.66 7.90
CA TYR A 96 -8.31 8.21 8.11
C TYR A 96 -7.79 7.77 9.49
N GLY A 97 -7.41 8.71 10.36
CA GLY A 97 -6.90 8.41 11.70
C GLY A 97 -5.58 7.62 11.69
N ILE A 98 -4.63 8.00 10.83
CA ILE A 98 -3.36 7.30 10.65
C ILE A 98 -2.36 7.70 11.73
N GLU A 99 -2.22 6.87 12.76
CA GLU A 99 -1.25 7.09 13.85
C GLU A 99 0.06 6.31 13.66
N LEU A 100 0.00 5.17 12.97
CA LEU A 100 1.12 4.26 12.72
C LEU A 100 1.29 3.99 11.22
N ILE A 101 2.53 3.73 10.79
CA ILE A 101 2.85 3.35 9.42
C ILE A 101 3.80 2.14 9.40
N PRO A 102 3.67 1.21 8.44
CA PRO A 102 2.71 1.24 7.33
C PRO A 102 1.27 1.01 7.80
N THR A 103 0.33 1.68 7.14
CA THR A 103 -1.11 1.41 7.26
C THR A 103 -1.67 1.24 5.86
N VAL A 104 -2.49 0.19 5.68
CA VAL A 104 -3.17 -0.07 4.41
C VAL A 104 -4.66 -0.17 4.67
N VAL A 105 -5.44 0.64 3.98
CA VAL A 105 -6.90 0.56 3.97
C VAL A 105 -7.34 0.03 2.62
N VAL A 106 -8.22 -0.96 2.64
CA VAL A 106 -8.86 -1.51 1.45
C VAL A 106 -10.31 -1.05 1.43
N GLU A 107 -10.71 -0.48 0.31
CA GLU A 107 -12.07 -0.01 0.08
C GLU A 107 -12.73 -0.81 -1.05
N ARG A 108 -14.04 -0.99 -0.94
CA ARG A 108 -14.92 -1.47 -2.02
C ARG A 108 -16.11 -0.53 -2.08
N ASP A 109 -16.44 -0.02 -3.27
CA ASP A 109 -17.53 0.95 -3.47
C ASP A 109 -17.47 2.19 -2.57
N GLY A 110 -16.26 2.59 -2.16
CA GLY A 110 -16.01 3.73 -1.27
C GLY A 110 -16.22 3.43 0.22
N GLU A 111 -16.50 2.18 0.59
CA GLU A 111 -16.59 1.72 1.97
C GLU A 111 -15.33 0.95 2.37
N GLU A 112 -14.78 1.22 3.55
CA GLU A 112 -13.65 0.48 4.11
C GLU A 112 -14.09 -0.95 4.44
N VAL A 113 -13.45 -1.94 3.79
CA VAL A 113 -13.73 -3.37 3.97
C VAL A 113 -12.64 -4.09 4.76
N ALA A 114 -11.41 -3.55 4.77
CA ALA A 114 -10.31 -4.07 5.58
C ALA A 114 -9.27 -2.99 5.89
N ARG A 115 -8.60 -3.11 7.04
CA ARG A 115 -7.51 -2.21 7.44
C ARG A 115 -6.40 -2.98 8.13
N PHE A 116 -5.19 -2.86 7.60
CA PHE A 116 -3.94 -3.27 8.24
C PHE A 116 -3.29 -2.07 8.92
N VAL A 117 -2.79 -2.26 10.14
CA VAL A 117 -1.97 -1.27 10.87
C VAL A 117 -0.68 -1.95 11.32
N GLU A 118 0.44 -1.23 11.33
CA GLU A 118 1.78 -1.73 11.69
C GLU A 118 1.86 -2.63 12.95
N ALA A 119 0.97 -2.48 13.92
CA ALA A 119 0.93 -3.30 15.12
C ALA A 119 0.52 -4.78 14.88
N GLU A 120 0.00 -5.10 13.70
CA GLU A 120 -0.39 -6.46 13.33
C GLU A 120 0.82 -7.39 13.21
N ARG A 121 0.62 -8.66 13.55
CA ARG A 121 1.71 -9.67 13.63
C ARG A 121 1.94 -10.43 12.33
N THR A 122 1.04 -10.25 11.37
CA THR A 122 0.98 -11.01 10.13
C THR A 122 1.38 -10.08 8.98
N PRO A 123 2.06 -10.56 7.92
CA PRO A 123 2.37 -9.72 6.76
C PRO A 123 1.12 -9.06 6.15
N ILE A 124 1.26 -7.83 5.65
CA ILE A 124 0.17 -6.99 5.12
C ILE A 124 -0.74 -7.78 4.18
N ALA A 125 -0.16 -8.41 3.15
CA ALA A 125 -0.92 -9.13 2.13
C ALA A 125 -1.75 -10.27 2.72
N VAL A 126 -1.14 -11.07 3.60
CA VAL A 126 -1.80 -12.20 4.27
C VAL A 126 -2.92 -11.71 5.17
N TYR A 127 -2.66 -10.70 6.00
CA TYR A 127 -3.67 -10.14 6.89
C TYR A 127 -4.87 -9.61 6.11
N LEU A 128 -4.65 -8.85 5.03
CA LEU A 128 -5.74 -8.30 4.22
C LEU A 128 -6.53 -9.41 3.51
N ALA A 129 -5.86 -10.41 2.96
CA ALA A 129 -6.54 -11.55 2.33
C ALA A 129 -7.45 -12.30 3.32
N GLU A 130 -7.00 -12.52 4.57
CA GLU A 130 -7.83 -13.12 5.61
C GLU A 130 -9.08 -12.30 5.92
N ARG A 131 -8.96 -10.96 5.99
CA ARG A 131 -10.10 -10.06 6.26
C ARG A 131 -11.07 -9.97 5.08
N LEU A 132 -10.57 -10.07 3.86
CA LEU A 132 -11.40 -10.01 2.64
C LEU A 132 -12.19 -11.29 2.39
N GLY A 133 -11.79 -12.41 3.00
CA GLY A 133 -12.48 -13.70 2.91
C GLY A 133 -13.57 -13.95 3.96
N GLU A 134 -13.83 -13.00 4.87
CA GLU A 134 -14.83 -13.09 5.94
C GLU A 134 -16.25 -12.66 5.54
#